data_AF-A0A6I3IGP9-F1
#
_entry.id   AF-A0A6I3IGP9-F1
#
_cell.length_a   1.000
_cell.length_b   1.000
_cell.length_c   1.000
_cell.angle_alpha   90.00
_cell.angle_beta   90.00
_cell.angle_gamma   90.00
#
_symmetry.space_group_name_H-M   'P 1'
#
loop_
_entity.id
_entity.type
_entity.pdbx_description
1 polymer ?
#
loop_
_entity_poly.entity_id
_entity_poly.type
_entity_poly.pdbx_seq_one_letter_code
_entity_poly.pdbx_strand_id
1 'polypeptide(L)'
;MARGKVGAVNNLVKLGVKYGPIVYEAVKHGKEPARELAERQVARSNARRRALEHAHHLVDGSVLTVFDGDQRLFVVFNGDTPVASHPASRKKTLQALIEGYDLDKRVRPAPRRRLTPRVRRTGG
;
A
#
# COMPACT_ATOMS: atom_id res chain seq x y z
N MET A 1 33.33 -24.98 1.72
CA MET A 1 33.67 -23.53 1.79
C MET A 1 33.08 -22.81 0.58
N ALA A 2 32.61 -21.58 0.79
CA ALA A 2 31.53 -20.94 0.03
C ALA A 2 31.94 -20.33 -1.32
N ARG A 3 31.36 -20.82 -2.43
CA ARG A 3 31.41 -20.20 -3.78
C ARG A 3 30.01 -19.83 -4.27
N GLY A 4 29.29 -18.98 -3.53
CA GLY A 4 27.94 -18.55 -3.93
C GLY A 4 27.60 -17.09 -3.66
N LYS A 5 28.46 -16.34 -2.96
CA LYS A 5 28.13 -14.98 -2.48
C LYS A 5 28.76 -13.85 -3.29
N VAL A 6 29.76 -14.11 -4.13
CA VAL A 6 30.54 -13.04 -4.80
C VAL A 6 29.86 -12.53 -6.09
N GLY A 7 29.07 -13.36 -6.77
CA GLY A 7 28.38 -12.96 -8.01
C GLY A 7 27.18 -12.02 -7.78
N ALA A 8 26.45 -12.19 -6.66
CA ALA A 8 25.23 -11.43 -6.39
C ALA A 8 25.49 -9.97 -5.99
N VAL A 9 26.62 -9.68 -5.33
CA VAL A 9 27.01 -8.31 -4.94
C VAL A 9 27.46 -7.48 -6.14
N ASN A 10 28.12 -8.07 -7.15
CA ASN A 10 28.61 -7.33 -8.31
C ASN A 10 27.49 -6.85 -9.27
N ASN A 11 26.36 -7.56 -9.34
CA ASN A 11 25.22 -7.14 -10.16
C ASN A 11 24.39 -6.03 -9.50
N LEU A 12 24.39 -5.93 -8.17
CA LEU A 12 23.67 -4.88 -7.46
C LEU A 12 24.37 -3.51 -7.60
N VAL A 13 25.71 -3.50 -7.62
CA VAL A 13 26.50 -2.28 -7.81
C VAL A 13 26.37 -1.73 -9.24
N LYS A 14 26.31 -2.59 -10.26
CA LYS A 14 26.17 -2.16 -11.66
C LYS A 14 24.82 -1.53 -12.01
N LEU A 15 23.75 -1.84 -11.26
CA LEU A 15 22.44 -1.21 -11.46
C LEU A 15 22.33 0.17 -10.77
N GLY A 16 23.08 0.40 -9.68
CA GLY A 16 23.06 1.66 -8.93
C GLY A 16 23.82 2.82 -9.60
N VAL A 17 24.82 2.54 -10.44
CA VAL A 17 25.67 3.58 -11.06
C VAL A 17 24.98 4.25 -12.26
N LYS A 18 24.09 3.54 -12.96
CA LYS A 18 23.50 4.06 -14.22
C LYS A 18 22.45 5.15 -14.02
N TYR A 19 21.84 5.25 -12.83
CA TYR A 19 20.83 6.26 -12.49
C TYR A 19 21.15 7.07 -11.21
N GLY A 20 22.35 6.91 -10.65
CA GLY A 20 22.74 7.56 -9.40
C GLY A 20 22.96 9.07 -9.47
N PRO A 21 23.68 9.64 -10.48
CA PRO A 21 24.15 11.02 -10.38
C PRO A 21 23.07 12.09 -10.60
N ILE A 22 22.07 11.85 -11.46
CA ILE A 22 21.12 12.91 -11.89
C ILE A 22 20.07 13.23 -10.81
N VAL A 23 19.79 12.31 -9.90
CA VAL A 23 18.76 12.50 -8.85
C VAL A 23 19.30 13.27 -7.65
N TYR A 24 20.61 13.23 -7.40
CA TYR A 24 21.19 13.75 -6.16
C TYR A 24 21.23 15.28 -6.09
N GLU A 25 21.39 15.96 -7.23
CA GLU A 25 21.51 17.42 -7.28
C GLU A 25 20.14 18.13 -7.23
N ALA A 26 19.09 17.53 -7.81
CA ALA A 26 17.73 18.06 -7.73
C ALA A 26 17.13 18.00 -6.30
N VAL A 27 17.56 17.03 -5.49
CA VAL A 27 17.07 16.85 -4.10
C VAL A 27 17.70 17.85 -3.13
N LYS A 28 18.91 18.37 -3.42
CA LYS A 28 19.61 19.29 -2.50
C LYS A 28 19.05 20.71 -2.48
N HIS A 29 18.46 21.19 -3.58
CA HIS A 29 17.92 22.55 -3.68
C HIS A 29 16.40 22.67 -3.52
N GLY A 30 15.63 21.57 -3.62
CA GLY A 30 14.15 21.57 -3.56
C GLY A 30 13.53 21.02 -2.27
N LYS A 31 14.13 21.31 -1.11
CA LYS A 31 13.83 20.62 0.16
C LYS A 31 12.40 20.76 0.68
N GLU A 32 11.67 21.81 0.30
CA GLU A 32 10.30 22.05 0.76
C GLU A 32 9.23 21.34 -0.10
N PRO A 33 9.16 21.50 -1.43
CA PRO A 33 8.14 20.83 -2.24
C PRO A 33 8.30 19.31 -2.27
N ALA A 34 9.52 18.79 -2.19
CA ALA A 34 9.76 17.35 -2.19
C ALA A 34 9.26 16.67 -0.91
N ARG A 35 9.32 17.36 0.24
CA ARG A 35 8.83 16.83 1.53
C ARG A 35 7.31 16.73 1.54
N GLU A 36 6.61 17.77 1.09
CA GLU A 36 5.15 17.77 1.08
C GLU A 36 4.58 16.68 0.15
N LEU A 37 5.21 16.46 -1.02
CA LEU A 37 4.82 15.38 -1.92
C LEU A 37 5.11 13.99 -1.32
N ALA A 38 6.25 13.83 -0.65
CA ALA A 38 6.59 12.58 0.04
C ALA A 38 5.62 12.28 1.19
N GLU A 39 5.28 13.27 2.01
CA GLU A 39 4.33 13.14 3.11
C GLU A 39 2.93 12.77 2.61
N ARG A 40 2.45 13.43 1.53
CA ARG A 40 1.18 13.08 0.87
C ARG A 40 1.19 11.65 0.36
N GLN A 41 2.30 11.17 -0.20
CA GLN A 41 2.43 9.80 -0.69
C GLN A 41 2.45 8.77 0.44
N VAL A 42 3.15 9.06 1.55
CA VAL A 42 3.16 8.21 2.75
C VAL A 42 1.76 8.14 3.38
N ALA A 43 1.08 9.28 3.51
CA ALA A 43 -0.28 9.34 4.01
C ALA A 43 -1.25 8.51 3.14
N ARG A 44 -1.12 8.57 1.81
CA ARG A 44 -1.89 7.76 0.85
C ARG A 44 -1.64 6.26 1.03
N SER A 45 -0.38 5.85 1.16
CA SER A 45 -0.01 4.44 1.39
C SER A 45 -0.60 3.92 2.71
N ASN A 46 -0.56 4.74 3.76
CA ASN A 46 -1.15 4.41 5.05
C ASN A 46 -2.68 4.29 4.99
N ALA A 47 -3.36 5.12 4.20
CA ALA A 47 -4.81 5.06 4.04
C ALA A 47 -5.26 3.73 3.42
N ARG A 48 -4.57 3.25 2.38
CA ARG A 48 -4.86 1.96 1.77
C ARG A 48 -4.66 0.81 2.75
N ARG A 49 -3.53 0.83 3.48
CA ARG A 49 -3.23 -0.20 4.49
C ARG A 49 -4.33 -0.24 5.56
N ARG A 50 -4.72 0.91 6.09
CA ARG A 50 -5.81 1.03 7.09
C ARG A 50 -7.15 0.51 6.57
N ALA A 51 -7.50 0.81 5.32
CA ALA A 51 -8.71 0.27 4.71
C ALA A 51 -8.70 -1.26 4.61
N LEU A 52 -7.58 -1.84 4.18
CA LEU A 52 -7.42 -3.29 4.08
C LEU A 52 -7.40 -3.97 5.46
N GLU A 53 -6.74 -3.35 6.45
CA GLU A 53 -6.79 -3.80 7.85
C GLU A 53 -8.22 -3.75 8.38
N HIS A 54 -8.97 -2.68 8.13
CA HIS A 54 -10.37 -2.57 8.52
C HIS A 54 -11.23 -3.65 7.85
N ALA A 55 -11.11 -3.83 6.54
CA ALA A 55 -11.81 -4.87 5.80
C ALA A 55 -11.49 -6.28 6.34
N HIS A 56 -10.25 -6.53 6.76
CA HIS A 56 -9.85 -7.83 7.29
C HIS A 56 -10.59 -8.20 8.59
N HIS A 57 -11.12 -7.23 9.33
CA HIS A 57 -11.89 -7.47 10.55
C HIS A 57 -13.40 -7.62 10.32
N LEU A 58 -13.87 -7.48 9.07
CA LEU A 58 -15.28 -7.65 8.70
C LEU A 58 -15.53 -9.07 8.19
N VAL A 59 -16.76 -9.56 8.36
CA VAL A 59 -17.17 -10.91 7.96
C VAL A 59 -17.00 -11.11 6.45
N ASP A 60 -17.50 -10.16 5.66
CA ASP A 60 -17.36 -10.16 4.20
C ASP A 60 -16.68 -8.88 3.72
N GLY A 61 -15.50 -8.62 4.28
CA GLY A 61 -14.74 -7.39 4.06
C GLY A 61 -14.15 -7.25 2.66
N SER A 62 -14.38 -6.10 2.03
CA SER A 62 -13.71 -5.73 0.78
C SER A 62 -13.46 -4.22 0.68
N VAL A 63 -12.59 -3.81 -0.24
CA VAL A 63 -12.19 -2.41 -0.42
C VAL A 63 -12.30 -1.99 -1.88
N LEU A 64 -12.98 -0.88 -2.16
CA LEU A 64 -13.00 -0.23 -3.46
C LEU A 64 -12.15 1.04 -3.42
N THR A 65 -11.34 1.27 -4.46
CA THR A 65 -10.66 2.55 -4.64
C THR A 65 -11.57 3.48 -5.42
N VAL A 66 -11.88 4.63 -4.84
CA VAL A 66 -12.69 5.68 -5.46
C VAL A 66 -11.96 7.01 -5.44
N PHE A 67 -12.41 7.96 -6.24
CA PHE A 67 -11.87 9.30 -6.33
C PHE A 67 -12.98 10.32 -6.09
N ASP A 68 -12.70 11.27 -5.19
CA ASP A 68 -13.51 12.48 -5.03
C ASP A 68 -12.66 13.69 -5.46
N GLY A 69 -12.85 14.12 -6.72
CA GLY A 69 -11.92 15.04 -7.38
C GLY A 69 -10.51 14.43 -7.42
N ASP A 70 -9.52 15.16 -6.90
CA ASP A 70 -8.13 14.71 -6.83
C ASP A 70 -7.82 13.82 -5.62
N GLN A 71 -8.80 13.62 -4.72
CA GLN A 71 -8.61 12.82 -3.52
C GLN A 71 -8.96 11.36 -3.77
N ARG A 72 -7.93 10.50 -3.69
CA ARG A 72 -8.11 9.04 -3.67
C ARG A 72 -8.60 8.59 -2.28
N LEU A 73 -9.69 7.84 -2.27
CA LEU A 73 -10.34 7.27 -1.10
C LEU A 73 -10.42 5.75 -1.26
N PHE A 74 -10.38 5.04 -0.14
CA PHE A 74 -10.53 3.59 -0.06
C PHE A 74 -11.79 3.27 0.73
N VAL A 75 -12.89 2.97 0.03
CA VAL A 75 -14.18 2.64 0.66
C VAL A 75 -14.17 1.18 1.06
N VAL A 76 -14.46 0.92 2.33
CA VAL A 76 -14.54 -0.41 2.93
C VAL A 76 -16.00 -0.86 2.93
N PHE A 77 -16.21 -2.12 2.56
CA PHE A 77 -17.52 -2.77 2.49
C PHE A 77 -17.57 -3.99 3.42
N ASN A 78 -18.77 -4.32 3.89
CA ASN A 78 -19.13 -5.61 4.45
C ASN A 78 -20.28 -6.20 3.61
N GLY A 79 -19.99 -7.21 2.79
CA GLY A 79 -20.90 -7.61 1.72
C GLY A 79 -21.09 -6.45 0.75
N ASP A 80 -22.34 -6.08 0.47
CA ASP A 80 -22.68 -4.95 -0.42
C ASP A 80 -22.87 -3.61 0.31
N THR A 81 -22.73 -3.60 1.63
CA THR A 81 -22.92 -2.41 2.43
C THR A 81 -21.60 -1.66 2.62
N PRO A 82 -21.47 -0.39 2.16
CA PRO A 82 -20.30 0.42 2.48
C PRO A 82 -20.34 0.86 3.95
N VAL A 83 -19.24 0.66 4.68
CA VAL A 83 -19.18 0.90 6.13
C VAL A 83 -18.23 2.03 6.54
N ALA A 84 -17.18 2.31 5.75
CA ALA A 84 -16.23 3.39 6.03
C ALA A 84 -15.44 3.81 4.79
N SER A 85 -14.74 4.94 4.85
CA SER A 85 -13.73 5.32 3.86
C SER A 85 -12.42 5.70 4.55
N HIS A 86 -11.29 5.44 3.87
CA HIS A 86 -9.97 5.88 4.31
C HIS A 86 -9.26 6.66 3.20
N PRO A 87 -8.86 7.93 3.42
CA PRO A 87 -9.26 8.75 4.57
C PRO A 87 -10.78 8.93 4.66
N ALA A 88 -11.26 9.41 5.81
CA ALA A 88 -12.68 9.71 5.99
C ALA A 88 -13.11 10.83 5.04
N SER A 89 -14.19 10.60 4.30
CA SER A 89 -14.82 11.62 3.46
C SER A 89 -15.47 12.68 4.32
N ARG A 90 -15.20 13.95 4.02
CA ARG A 90 -15.80 15.10 4.72
C ARG A 90 -17.01 15.68 4.01
N LYS A 91 -17.15 15.45 2.70
CA LYS A 91 -18.11 16.15 1.84
C LYS A 91 -19.25 15.25 1.38
N LYS A 92 -18.93 14.02 0.98
CA LYS A 92 -19.88 13.07 0.38
C LYS A 92 -20.14 11.90 1.32
N THR A 93 -21.37 11.40 1.29
CA THR A 93 -21.75 10.13 1.92
C THR A 93 -21.05 8.97 1.21
N LEU A 94 -20.97 7.80 1.86
CA LEU A 94 -20.34 6.63 1.25
C LEU A 94 -21.10 6.18 -0.01
N GLN A 95 -22.42 6.31 -0.02
CA GLN A 95 -23.27 5.98 -1.17
C GLN A 95 -22.95 6.88 -2.36
N ALA A 96 -22.85 8.21 -2.13
CA ALA A 96 -22.51 9.16 -3.18
C ALA A 96 -21.08 8.98 -3.72
N LEU A 97 -20.16 8.41 -2.93
CA LEU A 97 -18.79 8.15 -3.37
C LEU A 97 -18.66 6.95 -4.31
N ILE A 98 -19.60 6.00 -4.23
CA ILE A 98 -19.57 4.76 -5.00
C ILE A 98 -20.58 4.77 -6.15
N GLU A 99 -21.35 5.85 -6.28
CA GLU A 99 -22.29 6.04 -7.38
C GLU A 99 -21.55 5.98 -8.73
N GLY A 100 -22.05 5.13 -9.63
CA GLY A 100 -21.46 4.91 -10.95
C GLY A 100 -20.15 4.10 -10.96
N TYR A 101 -19.65 3.65 -9.80
CA TYR A 101 -18.51 2.75 -9.75
C TYR A 101 -18.93 1.29 -9.93
N ASP A 102 -18.09 0.55 -10.64
CA ASP A 102 -18.19 -0.91 -10.74
C ASP A 102 -17.74 -1.56 -9.42
N LEU A 103 -18.69 -2.15 -8.70
CA LEU A 103 -18.48 -2.77 -7.40
C LEU A 103 -17.75 -4.12 -7.50
N ASP A 104 -17.66 -4.74 -8.68
CA ASP A 104 -16.94 -6.00 -8.84
C ASP A 104 -15.42 -5.79 -8.80
N LYS A 105 -14.96 -4.55 -8.95
CA LYS A 105 -13.55 -4.16 -8.79
C LYS A 105 -13.09 -4.04 -7.33
N ARG A 106 -13.95 -4.44 -6.38
CA ARG A 106 -13.60 -4.51 -4.96
C ARG A 106 -12.51 -5.56 -4.73
N VAL A 107 -11.54 -5.20 -3.90
CA VAL A 107 -10.42 -6.07 -3.54
C VAL A 107 -10.63 -6.60 -2.13
N ARG A 108 -10.60 -7.92 -1.98
CA ARG A 108 -10.61 -8.57 -0.66
C ARG A 108 -9.21 -8.55 -0.03
N PRO A 109 -9.10 -8.35 1.29
CA PRO A 109 -7.81 -8.46 1.96
C PRO A 109 -7.30 -9.90 1.85
N ALA A 110 -6.00 -10.05 1.59
CA ALA A 110 -5.37 -11.37 1.55
C ALA A 110 -5.50 -12.05 2.92
N PRO A 111 -5.78 -13.36 2.97
CA PRO A 111 -5.87 -14.08 4.23
C PRO A 111 -4.53 -13.97 4.97
N ARG A 112 -4.58 -13.68 6.27
CA ARG A 112 -3.37 -13.58 7.09
C ARG A 112 -2.66 -14.91 7.07
N ARG A 113 -1.51 -14.97 6.39
CA ARG A 113 -0.66 -16.16 6.38
C ARG A 113 -0.25 -16.44 7.82
N ARG A 114 -0.83 -17.47 8.43
CA ARG A 114 -0.39 -17.95 9.75
C ARG A 114 1.06 -18.37 9.57
N LEU A 115 1.97 -17.60 10.17
CA LEU A 115 3.36 -18.02 10.29
C LEU A 115 3.34 -19.18 11.28
N THR A 116 3.25 -20.41 10.77
CA THR A 116 3.43 -21.58 11.60
C THR A 116 4.86 -21.55 12.15
N PRO A 117 5.05 -21.64 13.48
CA PRO A 117 6.39 -21.73 14.03
C PRO A 117 7.02 -23.00 13.46
N ARG A 118 8.10 -22.83 12.71
CA ARG A 118 8.87 -23.97 12.19
C ARG A 118 9.55 -24.63 13.38
N VAL A 119 8.90 -25.63 13.97
CA VAL A 119 9.49 -26.48 15.01
C VAL A 119 10.72 -27.14 14.39
N ARG A 120 11.91 -26.66 14.73
CA ARG A 120 13.15 -27.38 14.46
C ARG A 120 13.13 -28.60 15.38
N ARG A 121 12.78 -29.76 14.83
CA ARG A 121 13.12 -31.04 15.45
C ARG A 121 14.64 -31.17 15.42
N THR A 122 15.28 -30.81 16.52
CA THR A 122 16.64 -31.24 16.83
C THR A 122 16.48 -32.64 17.42
N GLY A 123 16.69 -33.67 16.59
CA GLY A 123 16.76 -35.06 17.05
C GLY A 123 18.07 -35.28 17.82
N GLY A 124 17.97 -36.09 18.87
CA GLY A 124 19.10 -36.59 19.67
C GLY A 124 19.78 -37.80 19.06
#